data_AF-A0A8T5BBW3-F1
#
_entry.id   AF-A0A8T5BBW3-F1
#
_cell.length_a   1.000
_cell.length_b   1.000
_cell.length_c   1.000
_cell.angle_alpha   90.00
_cell.angle_beta   90.00
_cell.angle_gamma   90.00
#
_symmetry.space_group_name_H-M   'P 1'
#
loop_
_entity.id
_entity.type
_entity.pdbx_description
1 polymer ?
#
loop_
_entity_poly.entity_id
_entity_poly.type
_entity_poly.pdbx_seq_one_letter_code
_entity_poly.pdbx_strand_id
1 'polypeptide(L)'
;MTVGWGLLKYYNYDGNLPLNVYEEVIEERSDHKNLKVYFDSVNGERVPGLLSIPRKEGRVPCIVFLHGYGGSKEDIIEATGFVAKEGYAIMAIDAKY
;
A
#
# COMPACT_ATOMS: atom_id res chain seq x y z
N MET A 1 -10.75 31.53 0.87
CA MET A 1 -10.65 30.53 -0.21
C MET A 1 -11.68 29.45 0.05
N THR A 2 -12.79 29.47 -0.68
CA THR A 2 -13.80 28.40 -0.60
C THR A 2 -13.28 27.24 -1.44
N VAL A 3 -12.89 26.14 -0.80
CA VAL A 3 -12.63 24.88 -1.51
C VAL A 3 -13.98 24.49 -2.14
N GLY A 4 -14.07 24.52 -3.46
CA GLY A 4 -15.34 24.26 -4.15
C GLY A 4 -15.83 22.86 -3.84
N TRP A 5 -17.09 22.72 -3.42
CA TRP A 5 -17.78 21.45 -3.13
C TRP A 5 -17.59 20.38 -4.22
N GLY A 6 -17.32 20.79 -5.47
CA GLY A 6 -17.04 19.88 -6.57
C GLY A 6 -15.76 19.03 -6.46
N LEU A 7 -14.80 19.39 -5.61
CA LEU A 7 -13.56 18.60 -5.42
C LEU A 7 -13.72 17.47 -4.40
N LEU A 8 -14.62 17.60 -3.43
CA LEU A 8 -14.81 16.59 -2.37
C LEU A 8 -15.28 15.24 -2.92
N LYS A 9 -15.98 15.23 -4.06
CA LYS A 9 -16.44 14.00 -4.71
C LYS A 9 -15.29 13.02 -5.06
N TYR A 10 -14.07 13.54 -5.28
CA TYR A 10 -12.90 12.71 -5.59
C TYR A 10 -12.30 12.03 -4.34
N TYR A 11 -12.65 12.50 -3.14
CA TYR A 11 -12.21 11.94 -1.87
C TYR A 11 -13.29 11.07 -1.21
N ASN A 12 -14.41 10.81 -1.90
CA ASN A 12 -15.50 10.04 -1.34
C ASN A 12 -15.05 8.57 -1.20
N TYR A 13 -14.88 8.12 0.04
CA TYR A 13 -14.48 6.76 0.36
C TYR A 13 -15.70 5.86 0.47
N ASP A 14 -15.69 4.73 -0.26
CA ASP A 14 -16.70 3.67 -0.12
C ASP A 14 -16.05 2.43 0.52
N GLY A 15 -16.30 2.25 1.82
CA GLY A 15 -15.79 1.10 2.57
C GLY A 15 -16.50 -0.23 2.27
N ASN A 16 -17.60 -0.20 1.52
CA ASN A 16 -18.33 -1.42 1.11
C ASN A 16 -17.90 -1.93 -0.27
N LEU A 17 -17.10 -1.15 -1.01
CA LEU A 17 -16.57 -1.57 -2.30
C LEU A 17 -15.65 -2.80 -2.10
N PRO A 18 -15.90 -3.93 -2.79
CA PRO A 18 -15.02 -5.09 -2.68
C PRO A 18 -13.64 -4.76 -3.26
N LEU A 19 -12.58 -5.10 -2.52
CA LEU A 19 -11.21 -4.82 -2.93
C LEU A 19 -10.71 -5.71 -4.08
N ASN A 20 -11.37 -6.84 -4.37
CA ASN A 20 -10.98 -7.80 -5.43
C ASN A 20 -9.45 -8.03 -5.52
N VAL A 21 -8.86 -8.34 -4.36
CA VAL A 21 -7.41 -8.34 -4.17
C VAL A 21 -6.77 -9.44 -5.00
N TYR A 22 -5.67 -9.08 -5.69
CA TYR A 22 -4.67 -10.02 -6.19
C TYR A 22 -3.41 -9.86 -5.35
N GLU A 23 -2.82 -10.99 -4.95
CA GLU A 23 -1.57 -11.03 -4.19
C GLU A 23 -0.61 -12.04 -4.81
N GLU A 24 0.66 -11.68 -4.92
CA GLU A 24 1.73 -12.54 -5.39
C GLU A 24 2.95 -12.34 -4.51
N VAL A 25 3.49 -13.42 -3.93
CA VAL A 25 4.76 -13.33 -3.19
C VAL A 25 5.89 -13.15 -4.20
N ILE A 26 6.57 -12.01 -4.14
CA ILE A 26 7.70 -11.69 -5.02
C ILE A 26 9.04 -11.97 -4.34
N GLU A 27 9.06 -12.01 -3.01
CA GLU A 27 10.26 -12.32 -2.26
C GLU A 27 9.92 -12.89 -0.88
N GLU A 28 10.59 -13.99 -0.52
CA GLU A 28 10.63 -14.49 0.86
C GLU A 28 12.01 -14.28 1.47
N ARG A 29 12.03 -13.66 2.65
CA ARG A 29 13.21 -13.53 3.50
C ARG A 29 12.92 -14.18 4.87
N SER A 30 13.97 -14.34 5.66
CA SER A 30 13.85 -14.93 7.00
C SER A 30 13.09 -14.06 7.99
N ASP A 31 13.13 -12.74 7.83
CA ASP A 31 12.54 -11.74 8.72
C ASP A 31 11.22 -11.13 8.18
N HIS A 32 11.01 -11.14 6.86
CA HIS A 32 9.79 -10.65 6.23
C HIS A 32 9.51 -11.32 4.87
N LYS A 33 8.35 -11.03 4.29
CA LYS A 33 8.05 -11.34 2.89
C LYS A 33 7.53 -10.11 2.18
N ASN A 34 7.87 -9.97 0.91
CA ASN A 34 7.36 -8.91 0.04
C ASN A 34 6.34 -9.52 -0.92
N LEU A 35 5.18 -8.87 -1.00
CA LEU A 35 4.09 -9.24 -1.89
C LEU A 35 3.84 -8.09 -2.86
N LYS A 36 3.64 -8.43 -4.12
CA LYS A 36 2.95 -7.56 -5.05
C LYS A 36 1.46 -7.69 -4.82
N VAL A 37 0.78 -6.56 -4.71
CA VAL A 37 -0.66 -6.53 -4.46
C VAL A 37 -1.35 -5.60 -5.45
N TYR A 38 -2.57 -5.96 -5.84
CA TYR A 38 -3.46 -5.10 -6.61
C TYR A 38 -4.85 -5.16 -6.03
N PHE A 39 -5.50 -4.01 -5.84
CA PHE A 39 -6.86 -3.96 -5.33
C PHE A 39 -7.66 -2.86 -6.01
N ASP A 40 -8.97 -3.10 -6.11
CA ASP A 40 -9.92 -2.18 -6.70
C ASP A 40 -10.13 -0.98 -5.77
N SER A 41 -10.32 0.18 -6.39
CA SER A 41 -10.62 1.45 -5.76
C SER A 41 -11.83 2.10 -6.42
N VAL A 42 -12.25 3.23 -5.88
CA VAL A 42 -13.31 4.04 -6.45
C VAL A 42 -12.97 4.45 -7.90
N ASN A 43 -13.99 4.84 -8.66
CA ASN A 43 -13.88 5.25 -10.07
C ASN A 43 -13.40 4.14 -11.04
N GLY A 44 -13.52 2.86 -10.66
CA GLY A 44 -13.11 1.73 -11.51
C GLY A 44 -11.59 1.63 -11.68
N GLU A 45 -10.84 2.26 -10.77
CA GLU A 45 -9.38 2.23 -10.77
C GLU A 45 -8.87 1.02 -9.99
N ARG A 46 -7.68 0.54 -10.36
CA ARG A 46 -6.97 -0.48 -9.61
C ARG A 46 -5.66 0.08 -9.10
N VAL A 47 -5.39 -0.07 -7.81
CA VAL A 47 -4.20 0.45 -7.15
C VAL A 47 -3.12 -0.63 -7.12
N PRO A 48 -1.98 -0.43 -7.79
CA PRO A 48 -0.80 -1.26 -7.61
C PRO A 48 -0.15 -0.98 -6.25
N GLY A 49 0.30 -2.02 -5.57
CA GLY A 49 1.02 -1.89 -4.32
C GLY A 49 2.07 -2.95 -4.08
N LEU A 50 2.93 -2.67 -3.11
CA LEU A 50 3.90 -3.59 -2.56
C LEU A 50 3.65 -3.67 -1.05
N LEU A 51 3.34 -4.87 -0.57
CA LEU A 51 3.08 -5.15 0.83
C LEU A 51 4.24 -5.94 1.42
N SER A 52 4.94 -5.35 2.37
CA SER A 52 5.97 -6.03 3.16
C SER A 52 5.41 -6.43 4.51
N ILE A 53 5.48 -7.72 4.85
CA ILE A 53 4.91 -8.29 6.08
C ILE A 53 6.03 -8.93 6.91
N PRO A 54 6.26 -8.50 8.17
CA PRO A 54 7.23 -9.13 9.05
C PRO A 54 6.79 -10.54 9.45
N ARG A 55 7.75 -11.43 9.71
CA ARG A 55 7.51 -12.77 10.26
C ARG A 55 7.23 -12.65 11.77
N LYS A 56 6.01 -12.22 12.13
CA LYS A 56 5.54 -12.08 13.51
C LYS A 56 4.12 -12.60 13.65
N GLU A 57 3.81 -13.21 14.79
CA GLU A 57 2.46 -13.67 15.09
C GLU A 57 1.53 -12.50 15.45
N GLY A 58 0.26 -12.62 15.06
CA GLY A 58 -0.78 -11.64 15.38
C GLY A 58 -0.78 -10.40 14.47
N ARG A 59 -1.54 -9.39 14.89
CA ARG A 59 -1.66 -8.11 14.16
C ARG A 59 -0.45 -7.23 14.44
N VAL A 60 0.10 -6.63 13.40
CA VAL A 60 1.19 -5.66 13.48
C VAL A 60 0.71 -4.28 12.99
N PRO A 61 1.28 -3.18 13.51
CA PRO A 61 1.06 -1.86 12.91
C PRO A 61 1.54 -1.85 11.45
N CYS A 62 0.81 -1.15 10.59
CA CYS A 62 1.12 -1.02 9.17
C CYS A 62 1.35 0.45 8.82
N ILE A 63 2.48 0.72 8.19
CA ILE A 63 2.80 2.02 7.61
C ILE A 63 2.23 2.04 6.19
N VAL A 64 1.39 3.02 5.89
CA VAL A 64 0.96 3.29 4.51
C VAL A 64 1.94 4.28 3.91
N PHE A 65 2.66 3.87 2.87
CA PHE A 65 3.66 4.67 2.19
C PHE A 65 3.16 5.09 0.81
N LEU A 66 3.25 6.39 0.54
CA LEU A 66 3.04 6.95 -0.78
C LEU A 66 4.33 7.63 -1.22
N HIS A 67 4.83 7.25 -2.39
CA HIS A 67 6.07 7.81 -2.93
C HIS A 67 5.91 9.28 -3.37
N GLY A 68 7.03 9.98 -3.51
CA GLY A 68 7.07 11.32 -4.09
C GLY A 68 6.95 11.31 -5.62
N TYR A 69 6.86 12.49 -6.25
CA TYR A 69 6.80 12.61 -7.70
C TYR A 69 7.98 11.93 -8.40
N GLY A 70 7.70 11.11 -9.43
CA GLY A 70 8.70 10.34 -10.16
C GLY A 70 9.20 9.08 -9.46
N GLY A 71 8.75 8.82 -8.23
CA GLY A 71 9.04 7.61 -7.48
C GLY A 71 8.10 6.45 -7.82
N SER A 72 8.24 5.37 -7.04
CA SER A 72 7.44 4.16 -7.17
C SER A 72 7.23 3.46 -5.82
N LYS A 73 6.24 2.57 -5.73
CA LYS A 73 6.08 1.66 -4.59
C LYS A 73 7.32 0.79 -4.32
N GLU A 74 8.18 0.55 -5.32
CA GLU A 74 9.42 -0.21 -5.16
C GLU A 74 10.51 0.55 -4.39
N ASP A 75 10.39 1.87 -4.23
CA ASP A 75 11.40 2.71 -3.55
C ASP A 75 11.59 2.33 -2.06
N ILE A 76 10.64 1.58 -1.49
CA ILE A 76 10.70 1.13 -0.09
C ILE A 76 11.48 -0.17 0.12
N ILE A 77 11.82 -0.91 -0.94
CA ILE A 77 12.36 -2.27 -0.83
C ILE A 77 13.61 -2.32 0.05
N GLU A 78 14.50 -1.33 -0.06
CA GLU A 78 15.72 -1.29 0.75
C GLU A 78 15.45 -1.08 2.24
N ALA A 79 14.29 -0.51 2.61
CA ALA A 79 13.89 -0.24 3.97
C ALA A 79 13.07 -1.38 4.62
N THR A 80 12.54 -2.33 3.85
CA THR A 80 11.61 -3.36 4.37
C THR A 80 12.20 -4.19 5.49
N GLY A 81 13.46 -4.60 5.37
CA GLY A 81 14.14 -5.39 6.39
C GLY A 81 14.35 -4.63 7.70
N PHE A 82 14.66 -3.32 7.62
CA PHE A 82 14.78 -2.48 8.82
C PHE A 82 13.43 -2.33 9.51
N VAL A 83 12.39 -2.04 8.73
CA VAL A 83 11.04 -1.79 9.26
C VAL A 83 10.40 -3.08 9.82
N ALA A 84 10.68 -4.22 9.20
CA ALA A 84 10.25 -5.53 9.68
C ALA A 84 10.90 -5.89 11.02
N LYS A 85 12.19 -5.58 11.22
CA LYS A 85 12.88 -5.78 12.51
C LYS A 85 12.27 -4.97 13.64
N GLU A 86 11.78 -3.76 13.34
CA GLU A 86 11.02 -2.94 14.28
C GLU A 86 9.57 -3.43 14.48
N GLY A 87 9.15 -4.46 13.75
CA GLY A 87 7.86 -5.14 13.92
C GLY A 87 6.70 -4.47 13.19
N TYR A 88 6.97 -3.69 12.15
CA TYR A 88 5.95 -3.03 11.32
C TYR A 88 5.81 -3.74 9.96
N ALA A 89 4.58 -3.74 9.43
CA ALA A 89 4.34 -3.96 8.01
C ALA A 89 4.40 -2.64 7.24
N ILE A 90 4.67 -2.69 5.94
CA ILE A 90 4.56 -1.53 5.04
C ILE A 90 3.66 -1.88 3.87
N MET A 91 2.67 -1.02 3.61
CA MET A 91 1.89 -1.01 2.38
C MET A 91 2.31 0.21 1.55
N ALA A 92 3.14 0.01 0.53
CA ALA A 92 3.46 1.04 -0.44
C ALA A 92 2.50 0.98 -1.63
N ILE A 93 1.99 2.13 -2.06
CA ILE A 93 1.06 2.24 -3.20
C ILE A 93 1.60 3.19 -4.25
N ASP A 94 1.29 2.91 -5.51
CA ASP A 94 1.50 3.89 -6.58
C ASP A 94 0.33 4.87 -6.61
N ALA A 95 0.64 6.17 -6.67
CA ALA A 95 -0.35 7.17 -7.03
C ALA A 95 -0.61 7.15 -8.53
N LYS A 96 -1.84 7.52 -8.89
CA LYS A 96 -2.18 7.79 -10.28
C LYS A 96 -1.63 9.18 -10.67
N TYR A 97 -0.57 9.19 -11.49
CA TYR A 97 0.13 10.33 -12.11
C TYR A 97 1.02 11.18 -11.19
#